data_AF-A0A952C655-F1
#
_entry.id   AF-A0A952C655-F1
#
_cell.length_a   1.000
_cell.length_b   1.000
_cell.length_c   1.000
_cell.angle_alpha   90.00
_cell.angle_beta   90.00
_cell.angle_gamma   90.00
#
_symmetry.space_group_name_H-M   'P 1'
#
loop_
_entity.id
_entity.type
_entity.pdbx_description
1 polymer ?
#
loop_
_entity_poly.entity_id
_entity_poly.type
_entity_poly.pdbx_seq_one_letter_code
_entity_poly.pdbx_strand_id
1 'polypeptide(L)'
;MKIRHRLAVLVCMLLLSSLASQPAVAGPQAFPLAQGNVSPCADHNTFLPMIWGSANNAQVAADPGDPSDDEGTPSAAIIVPRDLSLTSINELDPPVVFDVSCAELAMTPGNVAVFVNDRLLESNAYYWTPNTIHVDHGIDLGPQRIRIVAEDVKGGIVNAEMVLWFGSYVLEVALQDSGGQPVNGADVTVKMGDDQSVSVTAKTENGVATFSNMPDRTVYLEAKAAPNRFASLATIGSAGSVTLTLSDIGPASPIDNNDFSKGTDGWNIGSAPVQIVPHQETAASGASVAADDMDLVLNT
;
A
#
# COMPACT_ATOMS: atom_id res chain seq x y z
N MET A 1 0.09 72.90 -30.44
CA MET A 1 0.65 71.78 -29.66
C MET A 1 0.25 70.48 -30.36
N LYS A 2 1.02 70.09 -31.39
CA LYS A 2 1.70 68.78 -31.57
C LYS A 2 0.80 67.55 -31.33
N ILE A 3 0.30 66.89 -32.41
CA ILE A 3 0.85 65.66 -33.07
C ILE A 3 0.50 64.38 -32.25
N ARG A 4 0.01 63.22 -32.72
CA ARG A 4 -0.43 62.56 -33.98
C ARG A 4 -0.83 61.11 -33.59
N HIS A 5 -1.75 60.46 -34.35
CA HIS A 5 -1.69 59.03 -34.82
C HIS A 5 -1.82 57.90 -33.76
N ARG A 6 -2.22 56.64 -34.00
CA ARG A 6 -2.74 55.76 -35.08
C ARG A 6 -3.18 54.45 -34.36
N LEU A 7 -4.25 53.74 -34.73
CA LEU A 7 -4.28 52.64 -35.71
C LEU A 7 -3.14 51.61 -35.59
N ALA A 8 -3.44 50.38 -35.13
CA ALA A 8 -3.10 49.11 -35.82
C ALA A 8 -3.31 47.90 -34.89
N VAL A 9 -4.34 47.13 -35.24
CA VAL A 9 -4.52 45.73 -34.91
C VAL A 9 -3.48 44.89 -35.67
N LEU A 10 -3.22 43.69 -35.16
CA LEU A 10 -2.56 42.55 -35.81
C LEU A 10 -1.05 42.41 -35.53
N VAL A 11 -0.73 41.76 -34.40
CA VAL A 11 0.58 41.10 -34.23
C VAL A 11 0.45 39.68 -34.76
N CYS A 12 1.10 39.48 -35.90
CA CYS A 12 1.46 38.20 -36.47
C CYS A 12 2.55 37.57 -35.58
N MET A 13 2.27 36.42 -34.96
CA MET A 13 3.30 35.60 -34.31
C MET A 13 3.36 34.25 -35.04
N LEU A 14 4.22 34.21 -36.05
CA LEU A 14 4.80 32.98 -36.57
C LEU A 14 5.68 32.38 -35.47
N LEU A 15 5.31 31.20 -34.99
CA LEU A 15 6.26 30.25 -34.38
C LEU A 15 6.14 28.96 -35.19
N LEU A 16 7.13 28.75 -36.07
CA LEU A 16 7.40 27.46 -36.69
C LEU A 16 7.84 26.49 -35.60
N SER A 17 6.98 25.56 -35.22
CA SER A 17 7.37 24.36 -34.49
C SER A 17 7.95 23.37 -35.49
N SER A 18 9.27 23.23 -35.51
CA SER A 18 9.93 22.15 -36.24
C SER A 18 9.63 20.84 -35.51
N LEU A 19 8.81 19.98 -36.11
CA LEU A 19 8.65 18.58 -35.72
C LEU A 19 9.93 17.82 -36.10
N ALA A 20 10.92 17.84 -35.20
CA ALA A 20 11.97 16.83 -35.21
C ALA A 20 11.42 15.62 -34.47
N SER A 21 11.06 14.58 -35.23
CA SER A 21 10.73 13.25 -34.73
C SER A 21 11.92 12.71 -33.91
N GLN A 22 11.77 12.65 -32.60
CA GLN A 22 12.67 11.86 -31.76
C GLN A 22 12.30 10.38 -31.89
N PRO A 23 13.28 9.47 -32.02
CA PRO A 23 12.99 8.05 -32.00
C PRO A 23 12.43 7.66 -30.63
N ALA A 24 11.31 6.95 -30.64
CA ALA A 24 10.73 6.36 -29.44
C ALA A 24 11.78 5.49 -28.74
N VAL A 25 12.27 5.94 -27.59
CA VAL A 25 13.02 5.10 -26.67
C VAL A 25 12.02 4.13 -26.08
N ALA A 26 12.18 2.85 -26.41
CA ALA A 26 11.40 1.77 -25.82
C ALA A 26 11.57 1.83 -24.28
N GLY A 27 10.51 2.27 -23.60
CA GLY A 27 10.43 2.20 -22.15
C GLY A 27 10.50 0.75 -21.68
N PRO A 28 10.87 0.53 -20.41
CA PRO A 28 10.89 -0.80 -19.82
C PRO A 28 9.52 -1.45 -20.01
N GLN A 29 9.50 -2.58 -20.71
CA GLN A 29 8.30 -3.37 -20.91
C GLN A 29 7.77 -3.73 -19.52
N ALA A 30 6.61 -3.19 -19.17
CA ALA A 30 5.86 -3.69 -18.03
C ALA A 30 5.62 -5.18 -18.28
N PHE A 31 6.22 -6.02 -17.43
CA PHE A 31 5.87 -7.43 -17.40
C PHE A 31 4.35 -7.50 -17.17
N PRO A 32 3.57 -8.10 -18.08
CA PRO A 32 2.19 -8.38 -17.76
C PRO A 32 2.22 -9.33 -16.56
N LEU A 33 1.75 -8.85 -15.40
CA LEU A 33 1.32 -9.76 -14.36
C LEU A 33 0.27 -10.62 -15.03
N ALA A 34 0.63 -11.89 -15.27
CA ALA A 34 -0.32 -12.88 -15.71
C ALA A 34 -1.39 -12.95 -14.62
N GLN A 35 -2.52 -12.28 -14.85
CA GLN A 35 -3.79 -12.61 -14.23
C GLN A 35 -4.12 -14.02 -14.71
N GLY A 36 -3.50 -15.01 -14.10
CA GLY A 36 -3.89 -16.39 -14.27
C GLY A 36 -5.34 -16.47 -13.82
N ASN A 37 -6.25 -16.70 -14.77
CA ASN A 37 -7.60 -17.17 -14.49
C ASN A 37 -7.52 -18.58 -13.88
N VAL A 38 -6.96 -18.69 -12.67
CA VAL A 38 -7.32 -19.79 -11.79
C VAL A 38 -8.76 -19.52 -11.40
N SER A 39 -9.68 -20.37 -11.85
CA SER A 39 -11.04 -20.35 -11.34
C SER A 39 -10.92 -20.49 -9.82
N PRO A 40 -11.25 -19.46 -9.04
CA PRO A 40 -11.03 -19.47 -7.59
C PRO A 40 -11.91 -20.53 -6.89
N CYS A 41 -12.88 -21.09 -7.62
CA CYS A 41 -13.82 -22.10 -7.14
C CYS A 41 -13.36 -23.53 -7.41
N ALA A 42 -12.06 -23.78 -7.55
CA ALA A 42 -11.57 -25.16 -7.65
C ALA A 42 -12.11 -25.96 -6.45
N ASP A 43 -12.87 -27.01 -6.75
CA ASP A 43 -13.63 -27.81 -5.80
C ASP A 43 -12.77 -28.19 -4.58
N HIS A 44 -12.94 -27.45 -3.48
CA HIS A 44 -12.42 -27.81 -2.16
C HIS A 44 -13.00 -29.15 -1.65
N ASN A 45 -13.92 -29.75 -2.41
CA ASN A 45 -14.44 -31.10 -2.19
C ASN A 45 -13.61 -32.23 -2.82
N THR A 46 -12.43 -31.95 -3.39
CA THR A 46 -11.48 -33.02 -3.75
C THR A 46 -10.58 -33.43 -2.57
N PHE A 47 -11.15 -33.53 -1.36
CA PHE A 47 -10.65 -34.53 -0.42
C PHE A 47 -10.98 -35.89 -1.01
N LEU A 48 -10.02 -36.47 -1.75
CA LEU A 48 -10.05 -37.89 -2.06
C LEU A 48 -10.28 -38.62 -0.72
N PRO A 49 -11.39 -39.36 -0.54
CA PRO A 49 -11.58 -40.10 0.69
C PRO A 49 -10.38 -41.04 0.83
N MET A 50 -9.56 -40.79 1.83
CA MET A 50 -8.55 -41.76 2.24
C MET A 50 -9.36 -42.97 2.70
N ILE A 51 -9.49 -43.98 1.84
CA ILE A 51 -10.19 -45.23 2.12
C ILE A 51 -9.43 -45.92 3.26
N TRP A 52 -9.78 -45.57 4.50
CA TRP A 52 -9.47 -46.37 5.67
C TRP A 52 -10.49 -47.50 5.70
N GLY A 53 -10.10 -48.64 5.14
CA GLY A 53 -10.78 -49.89 5.46
C GLY A 53 -10.57 -50.22 6.92
N SER A 54 -11.64 -50.27 7.71
CA SER A 54 -11.88 -51.38 8.64
C SER A 54 -13.30 -51.32 9.21
N ALA A 55 -13.93 -52.49 9.22
CA ALA A 55 -15.26 -52.75 9.72
C ALA A 55 -15.44 -52.38 11.20
N ASN A 56 -16.60 -51.82 11.56
CA ASN A 56 -17.56 -52.44 12.48
C ASN A 56 -18.82 -51.58 12.58
N ASN A 57 -19.89 -52.12 12.03
CA ASN A 57 -21.24 -51.57 12.01
C ASN A 57 -21.92 -51.79 13.38
N ALA A 58 -21.71 -50.88 14.33
CA ALA A 58 -22.55 -50.76 15.52
C ALA A 58 -23.36 -49.48 15.38
N GLN A 59 -24.65 -49.61 15.02
CA GLN A 59 -25.61 -48.51 15.11
C GLN A 59 -25.75 -48.11 16.58
N VAL A 60 -25.03 -47.08 17.00
CA VAL A 60 -25.33 -46.35 18.22
C VAL A 60 -26.59 -45.55 17.93
N ALA A 61 -27.68 -45.85 18.65
CA ALA A 61 -28.91 -45.08 18.53
C ALA A 61 -28.62 -43.62 18.93
N ALA A 62 -28.94 -42.68 18.05
CA ALA A 62 -28.82 -41.26 18.32
C ALA A 62 -29.61 -40.92 19.61
N ASP A 63 -28.95 -40.28 20.57
CA ASP A 63 -29.57 -39.81 21.81
C ASP A 63 -30.57 -38.71 21.46
N PRO A 64 -31.89 -38.90 21.68
CA PRO A 64 -32.91 -37.91 21.32
C PRO A 64 -32.90 -36.66 22.20
N GLY A 65 -31.92 -36.51 23.11
CA GLY A 65 -31.81 -35.38 24.04
C GLY A 65 -30.63 -34.42 23.81
N ASP A 66 -29.69 -34.73 22.92
CA ASP A 66 -28.55 -33.83 22.68
C ASP A 66 -28.98 -32.75 21.66
N PRO A 67 -29.00 -31.46 22.02
CA PRO A 67 -29.22 -30.40 21.02
C PRO A 67 -28.19 -30.60 19.92
N SER A 68 -28.64 -30.70 18.66
CA SER A 68 -27.71 -30.86 17.54
C SER A 68 -26.71 -29.71 17.57
N ASP A 69 -25.45 -30.06 17.81
CA ASP A 69 -24.28 -29.20 17.63
C ASP A 69 -23.95 -29.06 16.15
N ASP A 70 -24.99 -28.89 15.32
CA ASP A 70 -24.86 -28.62 13.90
C ASP A 70 -24.34 -27.19 13.76
N GLU A 71 -23.05 -27.04 14.02
CA GLU A 71 -22.20 -25.92 13.65
C GLU A 71 -22.29 -25.85 12.12
N GLY A 72 -23.28 -25.11 11.62
CA GLY A 72 -23.72 -25.14 10.22
C GLY A 72 -22.54 -25.21 9.25
N THR A 73 -22.68 -26.05 8.22
CA THR A 73 -21.58 -26.32 7.29
C THR A 73 -21.07 -25.00 6.69
N PRO A 74 -19.77 -24.66 6.80
CA PRO A 74 -19.25 -23.40 6.26
C PRO A 74 -19.48 -23.37 4.74
N SER A 75 -19.86 -22.19 4.23
CA SER A 75 -20.02 -21.99 2.79
C SER A 75 -18.66 -22.00 2.09
N ALA A 76 -18.65 -22.44 0.83
CA ALA A 76 -17.50 -22.28 -0.05
C ALA A 76 -17.42 -20.87 -0.68
N ALA A 77 -18.36 -19.97 -0.37
CA ALA A 77 -18.41 -18.65 -0.98
C ALA A 77 -17.16 -17.81 -0.65
N ILE A 78 -16.67 -17.09 -1.64
CA ILE A 78 -15.57 -16.13 -1.50
C ILE A 78 -16.12 -14.75 -1.82
N ILE A 79 -15.92 -13.80 -0.91
CA ILE A 79 -16.30 -12.40 -1.09
C ILE A 79 -15.04 -11.56 -1.31
N VAL A 80 -15.00 -10.81 -2.40
CA VAL A 80 -13.90 -9.88 -2.74
C VAL A 80 -14.44 -8.50 -3.10
N PRO A 81 -13.75 -7.41 -2.75
CA PRO A 81 -14.17 -6.08 -3.16
C PRO A 81 -13.92 -5.90 -4.67
N ARG A 82 -14.88 -5.30 -5.37
CA ARG A 82 -14.80 -5.04 -6.81
C ARG A 82 -14.14 -3.68 -7.05
N ASP A 83 -13.16 -3.64 -7.96
CA ASP A 83 -12.46 -2.41 -8.40
C ASP A 83 -11.80 -1.61 -7.25
N LEU A 84 -11.58 -2.25 -6.10
CA LEU A 84 -10.95 -1.66 -4.92
C LEU A 84 -9.70 -2.45 -4.55
N SER A 85 -8.71 -1.75 -4.01
CA SER A 85 -7.46 -2.34 -3.56
C SER A 85 -7.43 -2.48 -2.03
N LEU A 86 -6.97 -3.64 -1.58
CA LEU A 86 -6.67 -3.92 -0.17
C LEU A 86 -5.33 -3.33 0.28
N THR A 87 -4.46 -2.94 -0.66
CA THR A 87 -3.09 -2.48 -0.41
C THR A 87 -2.82 -1.07 -0.93
N SER A 88 -3.87 -0.38 -1.40
CA SER A 88 -3.81 1.01 -1.86
C SER A 88 -4.95 1.81 -1.23
N ILE A 89 -4.93 3.11 -1.48
CA ILE A 89 -5.95 4.05 -1.07
C ILE A 89 -7.01 4.12 -2.18
N ASN A 90 -8.28 4.03 -1.79
CA ASN A 90 -9.43 4.00 -2.69
C ASN A 90 -10.20 5.33 -2.64
N GLU A 91 -10.88 5.65 -3.74
CA GLU A 91 -11.86 6.73 -3.77
C GLU A 91 -13.10 6.35 -2.96
N LEU A 92 -13.62 7.29 -2.17
CA LEU A 92 -14.94 7.13 -1.55
C LEU A 92 -16.02 7.52 -2.56
N ASP A 93 -16.30 6.63 -3.53
CA ASP A 93 -17.41 6.77 -4.48
C ASP A 93 -18.40 5.60 -4.32
N PRO A 94 -19.50 5.77 -3.57
CA PRO A 94 -20.50 4.72 -3.42
C PRO A 94 -21.26 4.47 -4.74
N PRO A 95 -21.66 3.22 -5.02
CA PRO A 95 -21.64 2.09 -4.09
C PRO A 95 -20.30 1.36 -4.03
N VAL A 96 -19.91 0.92 -2.82
CA VAL A 96 -18.85 -0.08 -2.65
C VAL A 96 -19.45 -1.45 -2.93
N VAL A 97 -18.90 -2.14 -3.94
CA VAL A 97 -19.44 -3.42 -4.41
C VAL A 97 -18.49 -4.56 -4.03
N PHE A 98 -19.07 -5.65 -3.55
CA PHE A 98 -18.36 -6.91 -3.29
C PHE A 98 -18.90 -7.99 -4.23
N ASP A 99 -18.00 -8.67 -4.92
CA ASP A 99 -18.30 -9.85 -5.71
C ASP A 99 -18.31 -11.08 -4.83
N VAL A 100 -19.34 -11.91 -5.00
CA VAL A 100 -19.45 -13.23 -4.38
C VAL A 100 -19.26 -14.28 -5.45
N SER A 101 -18.39 -15.25 -5.17
CA SER A 101 -18.09 -16.38 -6.05
C SER A 101 -18.20 -17.70 -5.30
N CYS A 102 -18.28 -18.80 -6.04
CA CYS A 102 -18.28 -20.19 -5.55
C CYS A 102 -19.55 -20.65 -4.80
N ALA A 103 -20.41 -19.74 -4.37
CA ALA A 103 -21.79 -20.01 -4.00
C ALA A 103 -22.67 -18.79 -4.29
N GLU A 104 -23.98 -18.99 -4.22
CA GLU A 104 -24.99 -17.93 -4.33
C GLU A 104 -25.52 -17.57 -2.94
N LEU A 105 -25.64 -16.28 -2.63
CA LEU A 105 -26.22 -15.82 -1.38
C LEU A 105 -27.72 -16.10 -1.30
N ALA A 106 -28.20 -16.46 -0.11
CA ALA A 106 -29.63 -16.53 0.16
C ALA A 106 -30.27 -15.14 0.08
N MET A 107 -31.44 -15.05 -0.55
CA MET A 107 -32.18 -13.80 -0.74
C MET A 107 -33.20 -13.52 0.38
N THR A 108 -33.21 -14.33 1.44
CA THR A 108 -34.09 -14.14 2.59
C THR A 108 -33.63 -12.92 3.41
N PRO A 109 -34.52 -11.95 3.73
CA PRO A 109 -34.16 -10.82 4.58
C PRO A 109 -33.59 -11.28 5.93
N GLY A 110 -32.46 -10.70 6.34
CA GLY A 110 -31.75 -11.09 7.55
C GLY A 110 -30.60 -12.09 7.34
N ASN A 111 -30.51 -12.71 6.16
CA ASN A 111 -29.44 -13.65 5.84
C ASN A 111 -28.13 -12.98 5.40
N VAL A 112 -28.10 -11.65 5.28
CA VAL A 112 -26.87 -10.89 5.01
C VAL A 112 -26.80 -9.75 6.02
N ALA A 113 -25.68 -9.67 6.74
CA ALA A 113 -25.35 -8.60 7.67
C ALA A 113 -23.99 -8.02 7.30
N VAL A 114 -23.95 -6.69 7.11
CA VAL A 114 -22.72 -5.96 6.82
C VAL A 114 -22.37 -5.10 8.03
N PHE A 115 -21.14 -5.21 8.50
CA PHE A 115 -20.59 -4.41 9.59
C PHE A 115 -19.47 -3.53 9.04
N VAL A 116 -19.46 -2.26 9.46
CA VAL A 116 -18.39 -1.30 9.18
C VAL A 116 -17.87 -0.77 10.50
N ASN A 117 -16.59 -1.00 10.80
CA ASN A 117 -15.96 -0.67 12.10
C ASN A 117 -16.78 -1.19 13.29
N ASP A 118 -17.14 -2.48 13.24
CA ASP A 118 -17.94 -3.19 14.24
C ASP A 118 -19.38 -2.69 14.43
N ARG A 119 -19.81 -1.67 13.67
CA ARG A 119 -21.19 -1.20 13.62
C ARG A 119 -21.96 -1.96 12.55
N LEU A 120 -23.07 -2.61 12.93
CA LEU A 120 -24.03 -3.18 12.00
C LEU A 120 -24.63 -2.06 11.14
N LEU A 121 -24.53 -2.18 9.81
CA LEU A 121 -25.21 -1.27 8.88
C LEU A 121 -26.71 -1.54 8.90
N GLU A 122 -27.51 -0.47 8.78
CA GLU A 122 -28.96 -0.59 8.64
C GLU A 122 -29.32 -1.23 7.30
N SER A 123 -30.45 -1.93 7.25
CA SER A 123 -30.90 -2.67 6.04
C SER A 123 -31.14 -1.80 4.79
N ASN A 124 -31.19 -0.47 4.91
CA ASN A 124 -31.28 0.47 3.80
C ASN A 124 -29.91 1.00 3.33
N ALA A 125 -28.82 0.69 4.03
CA ALA A 125 -27.47 1.13 3.69
C ALA A 125 -26.78 0.18 2.69
N TYR A 126 -27.35 -1.01 2.49
CA TYR A 126 -26.86 -2.01 1.55
C TYR A 126 -27.99 -2.83 0.96
N TYR A 127 -27.75 -3.40 -0.21
CA TYR A 127 -28.58 -4.44 -0.81
C TYR A 127 -27.68 -5.52 -1.40
N TRP A 128 -28.26 -6.67 -1.72
CA TRP A 128 -27.51 -7.76 -2.33
C TRP A 128 -28.29 -8.45 -3.42
N THR A 129 -27.56 -9.12 -4.30
CA THR A 129 -28.03 -10.09 -5.27
C THR A 129 -27.41 -11.45 -4.92
N PRO A 130 -27.71 -12.54 -5.64
CA PRO A 130 -27.05 -13.83 -5.39
C PRO A 130 -25.53 -13.76 -5.45
N ASN A 131 -24.95 -12.85 -6.25
CA ASN A 131 -23.52 -12.80 -6.53
C ASN A 131 -22.86 -11.48 -6.16
N THR A 132 -23.59 -10.51 -5.61
CA THR A 132 -23.02 -9.20 -5.27
C THR A 132 -23.63 -8.64 -4.00
N ILE A 133 -22.84 -7.89 -3.24
CA ILE A 133 -23.30 -7.05 -2.14
C ILE A 133 -22.92 -5.62 -2.48
N HIS A 134 -23.89 -4.71 -2.43
CA HIS A 134 -23.72 -3.29 -2.70
C HIS A 134 -23.91 -2.52 -1.40
N VAL A 135 -22.92 -1.75 -0.99
CA VAL A 135 -22.98 -0.86 0.18
C VAL A 135 -23.05 0.58 -0.33
N ASP A 136 -24.24 1.17 -0.21
CA ASP A 136 -24.54 2.51 -0.74
C ASP A 136 -24.16 3.61 0.26
N HIS A 137 -24.22 3.32 1.56
CA HIS A 137 -24.00 4.30 2.63
C HIS A 137 -23.31 3.67 3.85
N GLY A 138 -22.83 4.52 4.77
CA GLY A 138 -22.27 4.07 6.05
C GLY A 138 -20.77 3.74 6.02
N ILE A 139 -20.10 4.03 4.91
CA ILE A 139 -18.65 4.00 4.75
C ILE A 139 -18.13 5.44 4.86
N ASP A 140 -17.15 5.65 5.75
CA ASP A 140 -16.53 6.95 6.00
C ASP A 140 -15.10 7.00 5.43
N LEU A 141 -14.45 8.17 5.50
CA LEU A 141 -13.03 8.34 5.16
C LEU A 141 -12.14 7.60 6.18
N GLY A 142 -10.93 7.23 5.75
CA GLY A 142 -9.94 6.51 6.57
C GLY A 142 -10.02 4.99 6.41
N PRO A 143 -9.43 4.23 7.36
CA PRO A 143 -9.51 2.77 7.36
C PRO A 143 -10.92 2.31 7.77
N GLN A 144 -11.51 1.45 6.95
CA GLN A 144 -12.83 0.87 7.15
C GLN A 144 -12.68 -0.64 7.28
N ARG A 145 -12.87 -1.18 8.48
CA ARG A 145 -12.96 -2.63 8.71
C ARG A 145 -14.35 -3.09 8.30
N ILE A 146 -14.44 -3.82 7.20
CA ILE A 146 -15.68 -4.34 6.66
C ILE A 146 -15.75 -5.82 6.98
N ARG A 147 -16.80 -6.21 7.71
CA ARG A 147 -17.10 -7.61 8.00
C ARG A 147 -18.47 -7.94 7.43
N ILE A 148 -18.55 -9.00 6.65
CA ILE A 148 -19.77 -9.49 6.01
C ILE A 148 -20.04 -10.88 6.55
N VAL A 149 -21.20 -11.07 7.13
CA VAL A 149 -21.72 -12.38 7.54
C VAL A 149 -22.96 -12.63 6.71
N ALA A 150 -22.99 -13.75 5.98
CA ALA A 150 -24.11 -14.11 5.15
C ALA A 150 -24.41 -15.61 5.21
N GLU A 151 -25.55 -16.02 4.68
CA GLU A 151 -25.93 -17.40 4.43
C GLU A 151 -26.07 -17.62 2.93
N ASP A 152 -25.53 -18.73 2.41
CA ASP A 152 -25.73 -19.13 1.02
C ASP A 152 -27.06 -19.87 0.81
N VAL A 153 -27.44 -20.14 -0.44
CA VAL A 153 -28.70 -20.84 -0.78
C VAL A 153 -28.79 -22.28 -0.25
N LYS A 154 -27.71 -22.85 0.28
CA LYS A 154 -27.65 -24.19 0.89
C LYS A 154 -27.65 -24.15 2.42
N GLY A 155 -27.75 -22.95 3.01
CA GLY A 155 -27.69 -22.76 4.45
C GLY A 155 -26.28 -22.63 5.01
N GLY A 156 -25.27 -22.58 4.16
CA GLY A 156 -23.89 -22.45 4.59
C GLY A 156 -23.54 -21.03 5.00
N ILE A 157 -22.81 -20.86 6.11
CA ILE A 157 -22.39 -19.54 6.58
C ILE A 157 -21.19 -19.05 5.78
N VAL A 158 -21.32 -17.84 5.22
CA VAL A 158 -20.28 -17.08 4.56
C VAL A 158 -19.77 -16.01 5.52
N ASN A 159 -18.45 -15.92 5.71
CA ASN A 159 -17.84 -14.86 6.51
C ASN A 159 -16.65 -14.27 5.77
N ALA A 160 -16.62 -12.95 5.63
CA ALA A 160 -15.51 -12.22 5.05
C ALA A 160 -15.19 -11.00 5.92
N GLU A 161 -13.91 -10.75 6.13
CA GLU A 161 -13.43 -9.57 6.84
C GLU A 161 -12.25 -8.97 6.08
N MET A 162 -12.26 -7.66 5.89
CA MET A 162 -11.23 -6.93 5.19
C MET A 162 -11.11 -5.50 5.71
N VAL A 163 -9.97 -4.86 5.45
CA VAL A 163 -9.77 -3.44 5.73
C VAL A 163 -9.55 -2.73 4.41
N LEU A 164 -10.39 -1.73 4.13
CA LEU A 164 -10.27 -0.86 2.97
C LEU A 164 -9.92 0.55 3.42
N TRP A 165 -9.06 1.22 2.66
CA TRP A 165 -8.67 2.60 2.93
C TRP A 165 -9.37 3.52 1.96
N PHE A 166 -10.12 4.48 2.48
CA PHE A 166 -10.83 5.48 1.68
C PHE A 166 -10.35 6.88 2.00
N GLY A 167 -10.34 7.75 1.00
CA GLY A 167 -10.11 9.17 1.22
C GLY A 167 -10.70 10.03 0.12
N SER A 168 -10.55 11.34 0.27
CA SER A 168 -11.15 12.34 -0.61
C SER A 168 -10.27 13.57 -0.81
N TYR A 169 -9.11 13.62 -0.15
CA TYR A 169 -8.20 14.76 -0.25
C TYR A 169 -7.22 14.57 -1.40
N VAL A 170 -6.75 15.69 -1.94
CA VAL A 170 -5.63 15.71 -2.88
C VAL A 170 -4.40 16.19 -2.09
N LEU A 171 -3.31 15.44 -2.21
CA LEU A 171 -2.00 15.80 -1.67
C LEU A 171 -1.03 16.05 -2.83
N GLU A 172 -0.53 17.27 -2.91
CA GLU A 172 0.55 17.65 -3.83
C GLU A 172 1.89 17.64 -3.10
N VAL A 173 2.85 16.90 -3.63
CA VAL A 173 4.20 16.81 -3.09
C VAL A 173 5.15 17.49 -4.07
N ALA A 174 5.54 18.73 -3.74
CA ALA A 174 6.57 19.44 -4.46
C ALA A 174 7.95 18.87 -4.08
N LEU A 175 8.76 18.54 -5.08
CA LEU A 175 10.08 17.97 -4.92
C LEU A 175 11.12 18.90 -5.51
N GLN A 176 12.11 19.25 -4.70
CA GLN A 176 13.21 20.13 -5.10
C GLN A 176 14.56 19.52 -4.70
N ASP A 177 15.62 19.94 -5.37
CA ASP A 177 17.00 19.66 -4.96
C ASP A 177 17.48 20.63 -3.86
N SER A 178 18.72 20.44 -3.41
CA SER A 178 19.36 21.31 -2.41
C SER A 178 19.54 22.77 -2.87
N GLY A 179 19.47 23.03 -4.18
CA GLY A 179 19.47 24.36 -4.77
C GLY A 179 18.08 24.97 -4.96
N GLY A 180 17.02 24.29 -4.52
CA GLY A 180 15.63 24.71 -4.67
C GLY A 180 15.07 24.56 -6.09
N GLN A 181 15.75 23.82 -6.98
CA GLN A 181 15.24 23.57 -8.32
C GLN A 181 14.27 22.37 -8.33
N PRO A 182 13.17 22.42 -9.08
CA PRO A 182 12.22 21.32 -9.16
C PRO A 182 12.85 20.07 -9.78
N VAL A 183 12.53 18.90 -9.24
CA VAL A 183 13.05 17.60 -9.70
C VAL A 183 11.95 16.80 -10.39
N ASN A 184 12.14 16.50 -11.67
CA ASN A 184 11.22 15.70 -12.49
C ASN A 184 11.61 14.22 -12.53
N GLY A 185 10.62 13.34 -12.71
CA GLY A 185 10.81 11.91 -12.92
C GLY A 185 11.21 11.10 -11.68
N ALA A 186 11.30 11.75 -10.51
CA ALA A 186 11.51 11.09 -9.22
C ALA A 186 10.26 10.29 -8.81
N ASP A 187 10.48 9.13 -8.19
CA ASP A 187 9.44 8.32 -7.59
C ASP A 187 9.13 8.84 -6.19
N VAL A 188 7.88 9.21 -5.95
CA VAL A 188 7.37 9.62 -4.64
C VAL A 188 6.37 8.56 -4.19
N THR A 189 6.63 7.94 -3.05
CA THR A 189 5.75 6.95 -2.43
C THR A 189 5.14 7.54 -1.17
N VAL A 190 3.82 7.45 -1.06
CA VAL A 190 3.06 7.72 0.15
C VAL A 190 2.76 6.38 0.82
N LYS A 191 3.05 6.25 2.11
CA LYS A 191 2.69 5.10 2.95
C LYS A 191 1.80 5.55 4.09
N MET A 192 0.76 4.78 4.42
CA MET A 192 -0.09 5.10 5.56
C MET A 192 0.67 4.96 6.87
N GLY A 193 0.44 5.90 7.80
CA GLY A 193 1.11 5.90 9.10
C GLY A 193 0.71 4.73 9.99
N ASP A 194 -0.55 4.30 9.91
CA ASP A 194 -1.08 3.18 10.70
C ASP A 194 -0.75 1.81 10.09
N ASP A 195 -0.61 1.73 8.76
CA ASP A 195 -0.31 0.50 8.02
C ASP A 195 0.54 0.82 6.77
N GLN A 196 1.85 0.63 6.88
CA GLN A 196 2.77 0.94 5.78
C GLN A 196 2.67 -0.03 4.59
N SER A 197 1.93 -1.13 4.70
CA SER A 197 1.65 -2.00 3.55
C SER A 197 0.68 -1.33 2.55
N VAL A 198 -0.07 -0.34 3.02
CA VAL A 198 -0.96 0.49 2.20
C VAL A 198 -0.17 1.68 1.69
N SER A 199 0.06 1.69 0.38
CA SER A 199 0.92 2.69 -0.24
C SER A 199 0.51 2.99 -1.67
N VAL A 200 0.88 4.19 -2.13
CA VAL A 200 0.69 4.64 -3.50
C VAL A 200 1.96 5.34 -3.97
N THR A 201 2.37 5.11 -5.22
CA THR A 201 3.55 5.75 -5.81
C THR A 201 3.15 6.57 -7.02
N ALA A 202 3.66 7.79 -7.11
CA ALA A 202 3.50 8.68 -8.25
C ALA A 202 4.87 9.21 -8.68
N LYS A 203 5.00 9.56 -9.97
CA LYS A 203 6.18 10.24 -10.48
C LYS A 203 5.96 11.75 -10.47
N THR A 204 7.04 12.48 -10.26
CA THR A 204 7.02 13.95 -10.32
C THR A 204 6.97 14.45 -11.77
N GLU A 205 6.05 15.37 -12.04
CA GLU A 205 5.94 16.14 -13.27
C GLU A 205 5.97 17.64 -12.93
N ASN A 206 6.83 18.41 -13.61
CA ASN A 206 7.14 19.80 -13.25
C ASN A 206 7.52 20.01 -11.76
N GLY A 207 8.20 19.03 -11.18
CA GLY A 207 8.60 19.03 -9.78
C GLY A 207 7.50 18.67 -8.80
N VAL A 208 6.34 18.18 -9.23
CA VAL A 208 5.21 17.86 -8.34
C VAL A 208 4.72 16.44 -8.59
N ALA A 209 4.52 15.68 -7.53
CA ALA A 209 3.75 14.43 -7.56
C ALA A 209 2.39 14.68 -6.89
N THR A 210 1.31 14.25 -7.54
CA THR A 210 -0.05 14.44 -7.04
C THR A 210 -0.66 13.10 -6.65
N PHE A 211 -1.25 13.04 -5.46
CA PHE A 211 -1.95 11.87 -4.93
C PHE A 211 -3.41 12.25 -4.67
N SER A 212 -4.35 11.52 -5.27
CA SER A 212 -5.77 11.68 -5.04
C SER A 212 -6.26 10.75 -3.94
N ASN A 213 -7.48 11.01 -3.44
CA ASN A 213 -8.21 10.17 -2.52
C ASN A 213 -7.47 9.93 -1.20
N MET A 214 -6.61 10.86 -0.77
CA MET A 214 -5.87 10.74 0.46
C MET A 214 -6.82 10.82 1.66
N PRO A 215 -6.68 9.96 2.68
CA PRO A 215 -7.39 10.11 3.95
C PRO A 215 -6.78 11.22 4.82
N ASP A 216 -7.57 11.80 5.70
CA ASP A 216 -7.09 12.75 6.73
C ASP A 216 -6.40 11.99 7.88
N ARG A 217 -5.22 11.42 7.58
CA ARG A 217 -4.41 10.61 8.50
C ARG A 217 -2.94 10.90 8.29
N THR A 218 -2.12 10.53 9.28
CA THR A 218 -0.67 10.58 9.15
C THR A 218 -0.21 9.69 8.00
N VAL A 219 0.67 10.22 7.17
CA VAL A 219 1.32 9.51 6.07
C VAL A 219 2.83 9.77 6.10
N TYR A 220 3.59 8.79 5.61
CA TYR A 220 5.01 8.89 5.37
C TYR A 220 5.26 9.05 3.88
N LEU A 221 5.95 10.12 3.52
CA LEU A 221 6.41 10.39 2.17
C LEU A 221 7.86 9.94 2.04
N GLU A 222 8.16 9.21 0.98
CA GLU A 222 9.51 8.86 0.56
C GLU A 222 9.70 9.27 -0.90
N ALA A 223 10.73 10.04 -1.20
CA ALA A 223 11.08 10.39 -2.57
C ALA A 223 12.45 9.80 -2.92
N LYS A 224 12.55 9.20 -4.09
CA LYS A 224 13.79 8.66 -4.66
C LYS A 224 14.01 9.23 -6.05
N ALA A 225 15.20 9.73 -6.31
CA ALA A 225 15.60 10.22 -7.62
C ALA A 225 17.01 9.76 -7.99
N ALA A 226 17.25 9.61 -9.29
CA ALA A 226 18.59 9.33 -9.79
C ALA A 226 19.55 10.52 -9.52
N PRO A 227 20.86 10.26 -9.37
CA PRO A 227 21.50 8.94 -9.32
C PRO A 227 21.39 8.25 -7.95
N ASN A 228 21.32 8.99 -6.86
CA ASN A 228 21.19 8.44 -5.50
C ASN A 228 20.69 9.53 -4.55
N ARG A 229 19.48 10.03 -4.80
CA ARG A 229 18.88 11.11 -4.01
C ARG A 229 17.68 10.60 -3.24
N PHE A 230 17.55 11.04 -1.98
CA PHE A 230 16.49 10.63 -1.09
C PHE A 230 15.94 11.81 -0.29
N ALA A 231 14.64 11.78 -0.01
CA ALA A 231 14.00 12.61 0.99
C ALA A 231 12.89 11.82 1.67
N SER A 232 12.61 12.15 2.93
CA SER A 232 11.43 11.66 3.63
C SER A 232 10.80 12.73 4.50
N LEU A 233 9.49 12.64 4.70
CA LEU A 233 8.71 13.53 5.55
C LEU A 233 7.47 12.80 6.06
N ALA A 234 7.15 12.98 7.33
CA ALA A 234 5.83 12.62 7.87
C ALA A 234 4.91 13.85 7.79
N THR A 235 3.69 13.66 7.29
CA THR A 235 2.67 14.72 7.20
C THR A 235 1.27 14.10 7.36
N ILE A 236 0.21 14.89 7.15
CA ILE A 236 -1.17 14.41 7.05
C ILE A 236 -1.63 14.38 5.58
N GLY A 237 -2.43 13.39 5.19
CA GLY A 237 -2.92 13.25 3.82
C GLY A 237 -3.81 14.41 3.35
N SER A 238 -4.40 15.17 4.28
CA SER A 238 -5.21 16.37 4.04
C SER A 238 -4.41 17.67 3.97
N ALA A 239 -3.07 17.63 4.02
CA ALA A 239 -2.21 18.83 4.10
C ALA A 239 -2.31 19.75 2.86
N GLY A 240 -2.92 19.28 1.76
CA GLY A 240 -3.04 20.01 0.50
C GLY A 240 -1.74 20.01 -0.29
N SER A 241 -0.69 20.66 0.22
CA SER A 241 0.64 20.68 -0.41
C SER A 241 1.76 20.61 0.61
N VAL A 242 2.84 19.89 0.26
CA VAL A 242 4.07 19.81 1.04
C VAL A 242 5.30 19.85 0.14
N THR A 243 6.45 20.23 0.70
CA THR A 243 7.73 20.25 -0.04
C THR A 243 8.71 19.25 0.55
N LEU A 244 9.30 18.43 -0.32
CA LEU A 244 10.43 17.56 -0.02
C LEU A 244 11.70 18.13 -0.67
N THR A 245 12.78 18.25 0.10
CA THR A 245 14.10 18.59 -0.41
C THR A 245 14.96 17.34 -0.48
N LEU A 246 15.33 16.92 -1.69
CA LEU A 246 16.21 15.80 -1.91
C LEU A 246 17.62 16.09 -1.39
N SER A 247 18.15 15.13 -0.64
CA SER A 247 19.57 15.08 -0.27
C SER A 247 20.30 14.08 -1.15
N ASP A 248 21.50 14.44 -1.60
CA ASP A 248 22.41 13.51 -2.24
C ASP A 248 22.89 12.49 -1.20
N ILE A 249 22.67 11.21 -1.48
CA ILE A 249 23.37 10.14 -0.81
C ILE A 249 24.64 9.92 -1.64
N GLY A 250 25.80 10.17 -1.03
CA GLY A 250 27.09 9.91 -1.67
C GLY A 250 27.20 8.47 -2.20
N PRO A 251 28.18 8.17 -3.06
CA PRO A 251 28.46 6.79 -3.43
C PRO A 251 28.71 5.94 -2.18
N ALA A 252 28.39 4.64 -2.25
CA ALA A 252 28.72 3.72 -1.18
C ALA A 252 30.21 3.82 -0.84
N SER A 253 30.54 3.82 0.45
CA SER A 253 31.92 3.78 0.90
C SER A 253 32.62 2.53 0.36
N PRO A 254 33.84 2.63 -0.21
CA PRO A 254 34.63 1.47 -0.59
C PRO A 254 35.31 0.80 0.62
N ILE A 255 35.05 1.31 1.83
CA ILE A 255 35.61 0.82 3.10
C ILE A 255 34.48 0.14 3.85
N ASP A 256 34.72 -1.11 4.23
CA ASP A 256 33.75 -1.93 4.94
C ASP A 256 33.37 -1.30 6.27
N ASN A 257 32.10 -1.44 6.66
CA ASN A 257 31.64 -1.00 7.97
C ASN A 257 32.41 -1.80 9.05
N ASN A 258 33.21 -1.11 9.87
CA ASN A 258 34.17 -1.63 10.86
C ASN A 258 35.61 -1.92 10.36
N ASP A 259 36.01 -1.51 9.14
CA ASP A 259 37.43 -1.48 8.76
C ASP A 259 38.10 -0.18 9.21
N PHE A 260 38.78 -0.23 10.36
CA PHE A 260 39.54 0.89 10.91
C PHE A 260 41.00 0.95 10.42
N SER A 261 41.43 0.05 9.53
CA SER A 261 42.82 0.02 9.03
C SER A 261 43.19 1.28 8.24
N LYS A 262 42.18 2.01 7.74
CA LYS A 262 42.32 3.30 7.04
C LYS A 262 41.93 4.50 7.91
N GLY A 263 41.90 4.32 9.23
CA GLY A 263 41.45 5.37 10.13
C GLY A 263 39.94 5.65 9.96
N THR A 264 39.57 6.92 9.84
CA THR A 264 38.17 7.37 9.69
C THR A 264 37.73 7.50 8.23
N ASP A 265 38.56 7.06 7.28
CA ASP A 265 38.20 7.09 5.86
C ASP A 265 36.91 6.30 5.63
N GLY A 266 36.03 6.80 4.76
CA GLY A 266 34.72 6.19 4.48
C GLY A 266 33.60 6.63 5.43
N TRP A 267 33.94 7.34 6.51
CA TRP A 267 32.98 7.94 7.44
C TRP A 267 32.91 9.45 7.23
N ASN A 268 31.70 9.99 7.13
CA ASN A 268 31.51 11.45 7.13
C ASN A 268 31.43 11.94 8.59
N ILE A 269 32.60 12.19 9.20
CA ILE A 269 32.71 12.67 10.58
C ILE A 269 32.53 14.19 10.71
N GLY A 270 32.41 14.92 9.60
CA GLY A 270 32.31 16.38 9.60
C GLY A 270 33.44 17.04 10.39
N SER A 271 33.09 17.86 11.38
CA SER A 271 34.02 18.46 12.33
C SER A 271 34.04 17.75 13.69
N ALA A 272 33.42 16.57 13.81
CA ALA A 272 33.38 15.85 15.07
C ALA A 272 34.80 15.32 15.39
N PRO A 273 35.33 15.60 16.59
CA PRO A 273 36.63 15.08 17.01
C PRO A 273 36.48 13.59 17.36
N VAL A 274 36.66 12.72 16.38
CA VAL A 274 36.67 11.27 16.60
C VAL A 274 38.09 10.74 16.72
N GLN A 275 38.26 9.70 17.53
CA GLN A 275 39.51 8.98 17.67
C GLN A 275 39.24 7.49 17.57
N ILE A 276 40.11 6.78 16.86
CA ILE A 276 40.11 5.32 16.83
C ILE A 276 41.02 4.82 17.95
N VAL A 277 40.50 3.98 18.82
CA VAL A 277 41.23 3.40 19.96
C VAL A 277 41.14 1.88 19.91
N PRO A 278 42.12 1.15 20.46
CA PRO A 278 41.98 -0.30 20.60
C PRO A 278 40.74 -0.64 21.43
N HIS A 279 39.89 -1.55 20.92
CA HIS A 279 38.74 -2.05 21.67
C HIS A 279 39.27 -2.82 22.88
N GLN A 280 38.80 -2.46 24.08
CA GLN A 280 39.17 -3.17 25.31
C GLN A 280 38.03 -4.09 25.74
N GLU A 281 37.96 -5.28 25.17
CA GLU A 281 37.11 -6.33 25.73
C GLU A 281 37.74 -6.85 27.02
N THR A 282 36.98 -6.82 28.11
CA THR A 282 37.37 -7.58 29.30
C THR A 282 37.20 -9.05 28.94
N ALA A 283 38.32 -9.72 28.63
CA ALA A 283 38.31 -11.13 28.27
C ALA A 283 37.53 -11.93 29.34
N ALA A 284 36.45 -12.60 28.93
CA ALA A 284 35.91 -13.66 29.74
C ALA A 284 37.04 -14.67 30.00
N SER A 285 37.24 -15.06 31.26
CA SER A 285 38.38 -15.88 31.69
C SER A 285 38.58 -17.08 30.75
N GLY A 286 39.67 -17.07 29.99
CA GLY A 286 40.06 -18.14 29.08
C GLY A 286 39.89 -17.88 27.58
N ALA A 287 39.27 -16.78 27.15
CA ALA A 287 39.21 -16.40 25.74
C ALA A 287 40.38 -15.49 25.34
N SER A 288 41.09 -15.83 24.26
CA SER A 288 42.03 -14.92 23.62
C SER A 288 41.24 -13.88 22.82
N VAL A 289 41.32 -12.62 23.20
CA VAL A 289 40.76 -11.51 22.42
C VAL A 289 41.58 -11.36 21.14
N ALA A 290 40.92 -11.22 19.99
CA ALA A 290 41.61 -10.92 18.74
C ALA A 290 42.27 -9.54 18.85
N ALA A 291 43.54 -9.42 18.47
CA ALA A 291 44.35 -8.22 18.72
C ALA A 291 43.96 -7.00 17.86
N ASP A 292 42.92 -7.11 17.02
CA ASP A 292 42.66 -6.18 15.92
C ASP A 292 41.28 -5.50 15.98
N ASP A 293 40.54 -5.63 17.09
CA ASP A 293 39.29 -4.88 17.25
C ASP A 293 39.56 -3.44 17.72
N MET A 294 38.92 -2.47 17.06
CA MET A 294 39.13 -1.04 17.28
C MET A 294 37.77 -0.35 17.46
N ASP A 295 37.70 0.60 18.38
CA ASP A 295 36.52 1.43 18.62
C ASP A 295 36.67 2.83 18.00
N LEU A 296 35.54 3.40 17.56
CA LEU A 296 35.42 4.82 17.29
C LEU A 296 34.89 5.54 18.55
N VAL A 297 35.70 6.42 19.14
CA VAL A 297 35.33 7.23 20.31
C VAL A 297 35.15 8.69 19.89
N LEU A 298 34.06 9.30 20.35
CA LEU A 298 33.82 10.74 20.26
C LEU A 298 34.54 11.44 21.41
N ASN A 299 35.48 12.33 21.10
CA ASN A 299 36.14 13.16 22.11
C ASN A 299 35.23 14.35 22.44
N THR A 300 34.48 14.26 23.54
CA THR A 300 33.69 15.37 24.07
C THR A 300 34.55 16.41 24.78
#